data_AF-A0A957X158-F1
#
_entry.id   AF-A0A957X158-F1
#
_cell.length_a   1.000
_cell.length_b   1.000
_cell.length_c   1.000
_cell.angle_alpha   90.00
_cell.angle_beta   90.00
_cell.angle_gamma   90.00
#
_symmetry.space_group_name_H-M   'P 1'
#
loop_
_entity.id
_entity.type
_entity.pdbx_description
1 polymer ?
#
loop_
_entity_poly.entity_id
_entity_poly.type
_entity_poly.pdbx_seq_one_letter_code
_entity_poly.pdbx_strand_id
1 'polypeptide(L)'
;ASGYLCELITNAQTDLARFPATAAIFLPHGRPPHPGDRIVQAELADSLQAIAQEGSDVLYNGALGQTIIADMQRNNGIMTMDDLRAYSTIQRRPLTISYRGYEVTVPAPPCAGGVHLLQILRILEGYDVAALGYGTADAI
;
A
#
# COMPACT_ATOMS: atom_id res chain seq x y z
N ALA A 1 1.08 17.59 -11.75
CA ALA A 1 0.48 16.98 -10.56
C ALA A 1 -1.02 17.13 -10.68
N SER A 2 -1.82 16.11 -10.36
CA SER A 2 -3.28 16.22 -10.36
C SER A 2 -3.77 16.98 -9.13
N GLY A 3 -5.01 17.50 -9.17
CA GLY A 3 -5.65 18.11 -8.00
C GLY A 3 -5.64 17.18 -6.78
N TYR A 4 -6.00 15.91 -7.01
CA TYR A 4 -6.00 14.88 -5.98
C TYR A 4 -4.63 14.64 -5.35
N LEU A 5 -3.55 14.54 -6.15
CA LEU A 5 -2.20 14.35 -5.61
C LEU A 5 -1.76 15.56 -4.77
N CYS A 6 -2.04 16.78 -5.23
CA CYS A 6 -1.71 17.99 -4.47
C CYS A 6 -2.45 18.06 -3.13
N GLU A 7 -3.72 17.64 -3.11
CA GLU A 7 -4.51 17.55 -1.87
C GLU A 7 -3.89 16.54 -0.89
N LEU A 8 -3.49 15.36 -1.36
CA LEU A 8 -2.81 14.37 -0.53
C LEU A 8 -1.48 14.88 0.04
N ILE A 9 -0.66 15.53 -0.80
CA ILE A 9 0.62 16.11 -0.36
C ILE A 9 0.39 17.22 0.67
N THR A 10 -0.66 18.03 0.48
CA THR A 10 -1.03 19.09 1.43
C THR A 10 -1.45 18.49 2.78
N ASN A 11 -2.32 17.47 2.76
CA ASN A 11 -2.78 16.80 3.99
C ASN A 11 -1.62 16.09 4.72
N ALA A 12 -0.63 15.58 3.99
CA ALA A 12 0.55 14.92 4.54
C ALA A 12 1.76 15.85 4.76
N GLN A 13 1.61 17.17 4.57
CA GLN A 13 2.75 18.11 4.56
C GLN A 13 3.58 18.04 5.84
N THR A 14 2.92 17.95 7.00
CA THR A 14 3.60 17.87 8.30
C THR A 14 4.52 16.66 8.37
N ASP A 15 4.09 15.49 7.90
CA ASP A 15 4.91 14.28 7.92
C ASP A 15 6.01 14.32 6.86
N LEU A 16 5.69 14.78 5.65
CA LEU A 16 6.66 14.91 4.56
C LEU A 16 7.79 15.89 4.89
N ALA A 17 7.51 16.94 5.68
CA ALA A 17 8.49 17.91 6.11
C ALA A 17 9.45 17.40 7.19
N ARG A 18 9.13 16.28 7.88
CA ARG A 18 9.99 15.72 8.94
C ARG A 18 11.32 15.19 8.42
N PHE A 19 11.34 14.72 7.18
CA PHE A 19 12.52 14.13 6.57
C PHE A 19 12.97 14.97 5.36
N PRO A 20 14.24 15.46 5.34
CA PRO A 20 14.73 16.28 4.24
C PRO A 20 14.60 15.61 2.86
N ALA A 21 14.79 14.30 2.77
CA ALA A 21 14.69 13.53 1.53
C ALA A 21 13.27 13.57 0.93
N THR A 22 12.22 13.41 1.74
CA THR A 22 10.83 13.49 1.27
C THR A 22 10.42 14.93 0.96
N ALA A 23 10.84 15.89 1.79
CA ALA A 23 10.56 17.31 1.58
C ALA A 23 11.16 17.84 0.28
N ALA A 24 12.38 17.41 -0.09
CA ALA A 24 13.02 17.82 -1.33
C ALA A 24 12.22 17.43 -2.59
N ILE A 25 11.49 16.32 -2.53
CA ILE A 25 10.69 15.80 -3.65
C ILE A 25 9.29 16.43 -3.66
N PHE A 26 8.60 16.41 -2.52
CA PHE A 26 7.16 16.72 -2.45
C PHE A 26 6.85 18.10 -1.91
N LEU A 27 7.81 18.80 -1.32
CA LEU A 27 7.66 20.16 -0.79
C LEU A 27 8.74 21.09 -1.36
N PRO A 28 8.87 21.22 -2.69
CA PRO A 28 9.86 22.11 -3.29
C PRO A 28 9.64 23.54 -2.79
N HIS A 29 10.71 24.18 -2.32
CA HIS A 29 10.65 25.50 -1.67
C HIS A 29 9.82 25.54 -0.37
N GLY A 30 9.68 24.39 0.32
CA GLY A 30 9.02 24.30 1.62
C GLY A 30 7.50 24.29 1.57
N ARG A 31 6.88 24.09 0.39
CA ARG A 31 5.42 24.11 0.22
C ARG A 31 4.93 23.00 -0.72
N PRO A 32 3.67 22.54 -0.54
CA PRO A 32 3.05 21.62 -1.49
C PRO A 32 2.98 22.18 -2.91
N PRO A 33 3.05 21.32 -3.94
CA PRO A 33 2.91 21.72 -5.33
C PRO A 33 1.45 22.06 -5.67
N HIS A 34 1.27 22.86 -6.71
CA HIS A 34 -0.05 23.17 -7.27
C HIS A 34 -0.44 22.18 -8.39
N PRO A 35 -1.74 22.03 -8.67
CA PRO A 35 -2.19 21.25 -9.82
C PRO A 35 -1.58 21.79 -11.12
N GLY A 36 -1.05 20.89 -11.95
CA GLY A 36 -0.27 21.24 -13.14
C GLY A 36 1.25 21.21 -12.93
N ASP A 37 1.75 21.37 -11.70
CA ASP A 37 3.19 21.38 -11.43
C ASP A 37 3.85 20.04 -11.78
N ARG A 38 5.09 20.08 -12.27
CA ARG A 38 5.85 18.86 -12.59
C ARG A 38 6.61 18.38 -11.37
N ILE A 39 6.25 17.20 -10.86
CA ILE A 39 7.00 16.50 -9.80
C ILE A 39 7.93 15.51 -10.48
N VAL A 40 9.23 15.58 -10.19
CA VAL A 40 10.26 14.71 -10.76
C VAL A 40 10.90 13.92 -9.62
N GLN A 41 10.97 12.60 -9.77
CA GLN A 41 11.54 11.68 -8.78
C GLN A 41 12.73 10.96 -9.41
N ALA A 42 13.84 11.67 -9.61
CA ALA A 42 15.01 11.14 -10.32
C ALA A 42 15.65 9.94 -9.59
N GLU A 43 15.84 10.03 -8.28
CA GLU A 43 16.40 8.92 -7.48
C GLU A 43 15.50 7.68 -7.45
N LEU A 44 14.18 7.88 -7.49
CA LEU A 44 13.22 6.78 -7.67
C LEU A 44 13.36 6.16 -9.07
N ALA A 45 13.57 6.98 -10.10
CA ALA A 45 13.81 6.48 -11.45
C ALA A 45 15.09 5.63 -11.52
N ASP A 46 16.18 6.05 -10.86
CA ASP A 46 17.42 5.26 -10.76
C ASP A 46 17.18 3.92 -10.05
N SER A 47 16.40 3.95 -8.96
CA SER A 47 16.02 2.73 -8.22
C SER A 47 15.20 1.77 -9.08
N LEU A 48 14.20 2.29 -9.81
CA LEU A 48 13.38 1.51 -10.74
C LEU A 48 14.20 0.97 -11.91
N GLN A 49 15.17 1.73 -12.41
CA GLN A 49 16.08 1.29 -13.46
C GLN A 49 16.97 0.13 -12.98
N ALA A 50 17.54 0.22 -11.78
CA ALA A 50 18.31 -0.87 -11.19
C ALA A 50 17.46 -2.14 -11.04
N ILE A 51 16.23 -2.01 -10.52
CA ILE A 51 15.30 -3.15 -10.41
C ILE A 51 14.98 -3.75 -11.78
N ALA A 52 14.78 -2.92 -12.80
CA ALA A 52 14.49 -3.39 -14.14
C ALA A 52 15.66 -4.13 -14.79
N GLN A 53 16.91 -3.74 -14.48
CA GLN A 53 18.12 -4.31 -15.06
C GLN A 53 18.59 -5.58 -14.34
N GLU A 54 18.50 -5.60 -13.02
CA GLU A 54 19.12 -6.61 -12.16
C GLU A 54 18.10 -7.43 -11.36
N GLY A 55 16.81 -7.10 -11.49
CA GLY A 55 15.72 -7.75 -10.76
C GLY A 55 15.63 -7.30 -9.31
N SER A 56 14.82 -7.99 -8.51
CA SER A 56 14.58 -7.62 -7.11
C SER A 56 15.79 -7.82 -6.20
N ASP A 57 16.84 -8.50 -6.67
CA ASP A 57 18.02 -8.80 -5.86
C ASP A 57 18.77 -7.52 -5.44
N VAL A 58 18.66 -6.44 -6.22
CA VAL A 58 19.21 -5.13 -5.86
C VAL A 58 18.66 -4.61 -4.53
N LEU A 59 17.43 -4.97 -4.19
CA LEU A 59 16.79 -4.63 -2.92
C LEU A 59 17.16 -5.61 -1.81
N TYR A 60 17.09 -6.91 -2.07
CA TYR A 60 17.20 -7.91 -0.99
C TYR A 60 18.65 -8.28 -0.65
N ASN A 61 19.57 -8.22 -1.61
CA ASN A 61 20.99 -8.51 -1.44
C ASN A 61 21.92 -7.36 -1.87
N GLY A 62 21.42 -6.43 -2.66
CA GLY A 62 22.22 -5.40 -3.33
C GLY A 62 22.24 -4.02 -2.69
N ALA A 63 22.71 -3.06 -3.48
CA ALA A 63 23.00 -1.69 -3.05
C ALA A 63 21.74 -0.91 -2.62
N LEU A 64 20.58 -1.15 -3.24
CA LEU A 64 19.33 -0.48 -2.85
C LEU A 64 18.92 -0.89 -1.43
N GLY A 65 19.04 -2.18 -1.09
CA GLY A 65 18.84 -2.66 0.28
C GLY A 65 19.79 -1.99 1.27
N GLN A 66 21.08 -1.91 0.93
CA GLN A 66 22.08 -1.25 1.79
C GLN A 66 21.76 0.22 2.04
N THR A 67 21.31 0.96 1.02
CA THR A 67 20.85 2.35 1.19
C THR A 67 19.68 2.46 2.16
N ILE A 68 18.69 1.57 2.05
CA ILE A 68 17.53 1.54 2.95
C ILE A 68 17.96 1.25 4.39
N ILE A 69 18.80 0.23 4.60
CA ILE A 69 19.27 -0.15 5.94
C ILE A 69 20.15 0.93 6.56
N ALA A 70 21.00 1.58 5.76
CA ALA A 70 21.78 2.72 6.23
C ALA A 70 20.88 3.88 6.71
N ASP A 71 19.80 4.19 5.97
CA ASP A 71 18.85 5.21 6.38
C ASP A 71 18.06 4.80 7.63
N MET A 72 17.61 3.54 7.71
CA MET A 72 16.96 2.99 8.91
C MET A 72 17.86 3.15 10.14
N GLN A 73 19.12 2.73 10.06
CA GLN A 73 20.06 2.84 11.18
C GLN A 73 20.31 4.28 11.61
N ARG A 74 20.46 5.21 10.65
CA ARG A 74 20.60 6.65 10.95
C ARG A 74 19.40 7.22 11.69
N ASN A 75 18.21 6.65 11.48
CA ASN A 75 16.96 7.09 12.09
C ASN A 75 16.49 6.18 13.25
N ASN A 76 17.36 5.35 13.82
CA ASN A 76 17.06 4.41 14.90
C ASN A 76 15.99 3.35 14.57
N GLY A 77 15.85 3.02 13.28
CA GLY A 77 15.06 1.89 12.80
C GLY A 77 15.68 0.54 13.16
N ILE A 78 14.86 -0.50 13.18
CA ILE A 78 15.24 -1.84 13.65
C ILE A 78 15.59 -2.81 12.52
N MET A 79 15.32 -2.44 11.27
CA MET A 79 15.53 -3.33 10.12
C MET A 79 17.02 -3.49 9.82
N THR A 80 17.38 -4.71 9.42
CA THR A 80 18.72 -5.11 9.02
C THR A 80 18.72 -5.68 7.60
N MET A 81 19.92 -5.87 7.03
CA MET A 81 20.04 -6.61 5.76
C MET A 81 19.55 -8.05 5.89
N ASP A 82 19.65 -8.66 7.07
CA ASP A 82 19.19 -10.02 7.27
C ASP A 82 17.66 -10.11 7.22
N ASP A 83 16.95 -9.07 7.69
CA ASP A 83 15.49 -8.97 7.52
C ASP A 83 15.08 -8.88 6.05
N LEU A 84 15.80 -8.09 5.25
CA LEU A 84 15.56 -8.01 3.80
C LEU A 84 15.84 -9.36 3.12
N ARG A 85 16.95 -10.02 3.44
CA ARG A 85 17.29 -11.33 2.87
C ARG A 85 16.32 -12.43 3.28
N ALA A 86 15.79 -12.37 4.49
CA ALA A 86 14.83 -13.33 5.01
C ALA A 86 13.40 -13.11 4.46
N TYR A 87 13.14 -11.96 3.82
CA TYR A 87 11.84 -11.68 3.23
C TYR A 87 11.51 -12.66 2.11
N SER A 88 10.28 -13.16 2.12
CA SER A 88 9.76 -14.00 1.03
C SER A 88 8.28 -13.69 0.77
N THR A 89 7.89 -13.78 -0.49
CA THR A 89 6.48 -13.75 -0.86
C THR A 89 5.86 -15.11 -0.59
N ILE A 90 4.75 -15.13 0.14
CA ILE A 90 4.03 -16.36 0.46
C ILE A 90 2.79 -16.44 -0.42
N GLN A 91 2.81 -17.33 -1.40
CA GLN A 91 1.61 -17.63 -2.18
C GLN A 91 0.63 -18.42 -1.32
N ARG A 92 -0.60 -17.91 -1.19
CA ARG A 92 -1.66 -18.53 -0.41
C ARG A 92 -2.85 -18.82 -1.31
N ARG A 93 -3.49 -19.97 -1.10
CA ARG A 93 -4.78 -20.25 -1.75
C ARG A 93 -5.80 -19.22 -1.23
N PRO A 94 -6.53 -18.52 -2.10
CA PRO A 94 -7.57 -17.59 -1.67
C PRO A 94 -8.71 -18.33 -0.97
N LEU A 95 -9.54 -17.59 -0.22
CA LEU A 95 -10.75 -18.13 0.38
C LEU A 95 -11.91 -17.92 -0.59
N THR A 96 -12.75 -18.94 -0.74
CA THR A 96 -13.86 -18.92 -1.70
C THR A 96 -15.13 -19.48 -1.06
N ILE A 97 -16.26 -18.81 -1.30
CA ILE A 97 -17.60 -19.32 -0.96
C ILE A 97 -18.56 -19.09 -2.15
N SER A 98 -19.74 -19.73 -2.10
CA SER A 98 -20.85 -19.44 -3.02
C SER A 98 -21.92 -18.60 -2.32
N TYR A 99 -22.16 -17.36 -2.72
CA TYR A 99 -23.23 -16.53 -2.17
C TYR A 99 -24.30 -16.28 -3.24
N ARG A 100 -25.50 -16.84 -3.05
CA ARG A 100 -26.67 -16.66 -3.96
C ARG A 100 -26.37 -16.93 -5.43
N GLY A 101 -25.63 -18.00 -5.71
CA GLY A 101 -25.25 -18.41 -7.08
C GLY A 101 -23.98 -17.74 -7.62
N TYR A 102 -23.35 -16.84 -6.86
CA TYR A 102 -22.07 -16.22 -7.22
C TYR A 102 -20.92 -16.83 -6.43
N GLU A 103 -19.80 -17.05 -7.11
CA GLU A 103 -18.55 -17.36 -6.42
C GLU A 103 -17.90 -16.07 -5.92
N VAL A 104 -17.63 -16.00 -4.62
CA VAL A 104 -16.94 -14.87 -3.98
C VAL A 104 -15.58 -15.36 -3.49
N THR A 105 -14.53 -14.83 -4.11
CA THR A 105 -13.13 -15.19 -3.84
C THR A 105 -12.39 -13.98 -3.27
N VAL A 106 -11.71 -14.17 -2.14
CA VAL A 106 -11.01 -13.11 -1.40
C VAL A 106 -9.59 -13.52 -1.01
N PRO A 107 -8.69 -12.56 -0.72
CA PRO A 107 -7.37 -12.88 -0.17
C PRO A 107 -7.46 -13.65 1.14
N ALA A 108 -6.55 -14.62 1.33
CA ALA A 108 -6.40 -15.34 2.59
C ALA A 108 -5.71 -14.48 3.66
N PRO A 109 -5.76 -14.90 4.95
CA PRO A 109 -4.91 -14.33 6.00
C PRO A 109 -3.45 -14.20 5.55
N PRO A 110 -2.76 -13.09 5.87
CA PRO A 110 -3.06 -12.14 6.96
C PRO A 110 -4.08 -11.03 6.61
N CYS A 111 -4.67 -11.02 5.42
CA CYS A 111 -5.75 -10.09 5.10
C CYS A 111 -7.02 -10.45 5.91
N ALA A 112 -7.37 -9.63 6.90
CA ALA A 112 -8.59 -9.84 7.70
C ALA A 112 -9.87 -9.44 6.94
N GLY A 113 -9.79 -8.45 6.04
CA GLY A 113 -10.96 -7.93 5.32
C GLY A 113 -11.69 -8.99 4.50
N GLY A 114 -10.93 -9.87 3.82
CA GLY A 114 -11.51 -11.00 3.08
C GLY A 114 -12.28 -11.96 3.98
N VAL A 115 -11.69 -12.34 5.12
CA VAL A 115 -12.31 -13.25 6.09
C VAL A 115 -13.65 -12.70 6.59
N HIS A 116 -13.67 -11.43 7.02
CA HIS A 116 -14.89 -10.80 7.53
C HIS A 116 -15.94 -10.59 6.44
N LEU A 117 -15.54 -10.27 5.21
CA LEU A 117 -16.48 -10.18 4.09
C LEU A 117 -17.20 -11.52 3.88
N LEU A 118 -16.46 -12.63 3.81
CA LEU A 118 -17.06 -13.95 3.64
C LEU A 118 -17.96 -14.34 4.82
N GLN A 119 -17.54 -14.00 6.05
CA GLN A 119 -18.34 -14.22 7.26
C GLN A 119 -19.67 -13.46 7.20
N ILE A 120 -19.64 -12.18 6.84
CA ILE A 120 -20.85 -11.34 6.71
C ILE A 120 -21.77 -11.92 5.64
N LEU A 121 -21.23 -12.28 4.46
CA LEU A 121 -22.03 -12.87 3.39
C LEU A 121 -22.66 -14.21 3.79
N ARG A 122 -21.96 -15.03 4.59
CA ARG A 122 -22.50 -16.27 5.16
C ARG A 122 -23.62 -16.03 6.15
N ILE A 123 -23.54 -14.99 6.97
CA ILE A 123 -24.63 -14.60 7.86
C ILE A 123 -25.83 -14.12 7.04
N LEU A 124 -25.60 -13.24 6.06
CA LEU A 124 -26.64 -12.70 5.19
C LEU A 124 -27.31 -13.75 4.30
N GLU A 125 -26.69 -14.91 4.08
CA GLU A 125 -27.28 -16.05 3.35
C GLU A 125 -28.56 -16.57 4.03
N GLY A 126 -28.70 -16.38 5.34
CA GLY A 126 -29.90 -16.74 6.10
C GLY A 126 -31.09 -15.78 5.94
N TYR A 127 -30.95 -14.69 5.20
CA TYR A 127 -31.97 -13.64 5.07
C TYR A 127 -32.39 -13.45 3.60
N ASP A 128 -33.59 -12.93 3.35
CA ASP A 128 -33.95 -12.43 2.01
C ASP A 128 -33.59 -10.94 1.90
N VAL A 129 -32.30 -10.66 1.70
CA VAL A 129 -31.78 -9.28 1.60
C VAL A 129 -32.42 -8.47 0.48
N ALA A 130 -32.95 -9.13 -0.57
CA ALA A 130 -33.64 -8.44 -1.65
C ALA A 130 -35.02 -7.96 -1.19
N ALA A 131 -35.76 -8.80 -0.46
CA ALA A 131 -37.04 -8.44 0.12
C ALA A 131 -36.93 -7.38 1.22
N LEU A 132 -35.82 -7.37 1.99
CA LEU A 132 -35.57 -6.35 3.02
C LEU A 132 -35.44 -4.93 2.43
N GLY A 133 -34.95 -4.80 1.19
CA GLY A 133 -34.81 -3.53 0.48
C GLY A 133 -33.59 -2.70 0.93
N TYR A 134 -32.94 -2.01 -0.02
CA TYR A 134 -31.76 -1.19 0.29
C TYR A 134 -32.13 0.01 1.16
N GLY A 135 -31.41 0.20 2.26
CA GLY A 135 -31.52 1.39 3.12
C GLY A 135 -32.71 1.38 4.09
N THR A 136 -33.40 0.25 4.25
CA THR A 136 -34.49 0.11 5.22
C THR A 136 -33.95 -0.18 6.62
N ALA A 137 -34.77 0.03 7.64
CA ALA A 137 -34.40 -0.27 9.03
C ALA A 137 -34.09 -1.76 9.25
N ASP A 138 -34.74 -2.65 8.49
CA ASP A 138 -34.52 -4.09 8.60
C ASP A 138 -33.26 -4.56 7.83
N ALA A 139 -32.70 -3.73 6.94
CA ALA A 139 -31.54 -4.04 6.10
C ALA A 139 -30.22 -3.37 6.56
N ILE A 140 -30.25 -2.56 7.61
CA ILE A 140 -29.09 -1.81 8.15
C ILE A 140 -28.73 -2.33 9.54
#